data_AF-A0A956HZN0-F1
#
_entry.id   AF-A0A956HZN0-F1
#
_cell.length_a   1.000
_cell.length_b   1.000
_cell.length_c   1.000
_cell.angle_alpha   90.00
_cell.angle_beta   90.00
_cell.angle_gamma   90.00
#
_symmetry.space_group_name_H-M   'P 1'
#
loop_
_entity.id
_entity.type
_entity.pdbx_description
1 polymer ?
#
loop_
_entity_poly.entity_id
_entity_poly.type
_entity_poly.pdbx_seq_one_letter_code
_entity_poly.pdbx_strand_id
1 'polypeptide(L)'
;MQFTIDGVVMNYDVVGPTEHGDDYVLLDRDENLISGLPWEQTGYTVAPFLSPAENASVREAFRAIVRDMVHEAGGSTDDAFTLEQYHTYVSDDVHAGVVRQIQGRIPLDRFPVPLTRMEERISEIVERRVEMSRTATAGPAYWIRIVRPSRDDNNPLHRDVWLDRLRHNVNIYFPLAGSDANSSLCMVPGSHRWRESEITRTSAGATINGVSFSVPAVVGAAREIAATRPNPGPDEVLVFSPYLIHGGATNRNQDRTRVSLEVRFQKPGQTRES
;
A
#
# COMPACT_ATOMS: atom_id res chain seq x y z
N MET A 1 13.26 15.58 6.12
CA MET A 1 12.71 14.72 7.19
C MET A 1 13.65 13.56 7.44
N GLN A 2 13.89 13.21 8.71
CA GLN A 2 14.62 12.01 9.10
C GLN A 2 13.70 11.06 9.87
N PHE A 3 13.82 9.75 9.63
CA PHE A 3 13.10 8.69 10.33
C PHE A 3 13.93 7.40 10.29
N THR A 4 13.51 6.35 11.00
CA THR A 4 14.18 5.05 10.93
C THR A 4 13.26 3.99 10.33
N ILE A 5 13.83 3.04 9.59
CA ILE A 5 13.17 1.78 9.22
C ILE A 5 14.04 0.64 9.73
N ASP A 6 13.52 -0.16 10.66
CA ASP A 6 14.24 -1.27 11.29
C ASP A 6 15.60 -0.81 11.87
N GLY A 7 15.62 0.38 12.48
CA GLY A 7 16.81 1.02 13.06
C GLY A 7 17.76 1.68 12.05
N VAL A 8 17.52 1.54 10.74
CA VAL A 8 18.31 2.22 9.71
C VAL A 8 17.75 3.62 9.46
N VAL A 9 18.62 4.62 9.56
CA VAL A 9 18.26 6.03 9.30
C VAL A 9 17.94 6.23 7.82
N MET A 10 16.78 6.83 7.57
CA MET A 10 16.30 7.25 6.26
C MET A 10 16.14 8.76 6.24
N ASN A 11 16.38 9.37 5.09
CA ASN A 11 16.24 10.80 4.89
C ASN A 11 15.41 11.07 3.63
N TYR A 12 14.44 11.97 3.74
CA TYR A 12 13.67 12.49 2.61
C TYR A 12 13.79 13.99 2.51
N ASP A 13 13.95 14.47 1.28
CA ASP A 13 13.65 15.85 0.94
C ASP A 13 12.17 15.94 0.55
N VAL A 14 11.40 16.71 1.33
CA VAL A 14 9.94 16.84 1.17
C VAL A 14 9.62 18.28 0.86
N VAL A 15 9.04 18.52 -0.31
CA VAL A 15 8.68 19.85 -0.79
C VAL A 15 7.17 19.97 -0.92
N GLY A 16 6.60 20.97 -0.25
CA GLY A 16 5.19 21.32 -0.30
C GLY A 16 4.79 22.19 0.90
N PRO A 17 3.66 22.93 0.83
CA PRO A 17 3.11 23.62 1.99
C PRO A 17 2.77 22.61 3.09
N THR A 18 3.08 22.93 4.34
CA THR A 18 2.89 22.03 5.48
C THR A 18 1.84 22.53 6.45
N GLU A 19 1.17 21.60 7.12
CA GLU A 19 0.15 21.87 8.13
C GLU A 19 0.19 20.83 9.26
N HIS A 20 -0.51 21.18 10.35
CA HIS A 20 -0.91 20.26 11.40
C HIS A 20 -2.42 20.12 11.36
N GLY A 21 -2.94 18.94 11.74
CA GLY A 21 -4.37 18.81 11.98
C GLY A 21 -4.75 19.25 13.39
N ASP A 22 -6.03 19.10 13.70
CA ASP A 22 -6.59 19.43 15.01
C ASP A 22 -6.12 18.47 16.13
N ASP A 23 -6.34 18.86 17.38
CA ASP A 23 -5.96 18.09 18.57
C ASP A 23 -6.94 16.94 18.89
N TYR A 24 -7.03 15.95 17.99
CA TYR A 24 -7.77 14.72 18.21
C TYR A 24 -7.16 13.53 17.46
N VAL A 25 -7.49 12.30 17.91
CA VAL A 25 -7.15 11.05 17.21
C VAL A 25 -8.16 10.80 16.11
N LEU A 26 -7.73 10.78 14.86
CA LEU A 26 -8.62 10.68 13.70
C LEU A 26 -9.48 9.41 13.71
N LEU A 27 -8.89 8.28 14.11
CA LEU A 27 -9.58 6.99 14.19
C LEU A 27 -10.75 6.99 15.19
N ASP A 28 -10.70 7.81 16.24
CA ASP A 28 -11.75 7.84 17.26
C ASP A 28 -13.05 8.50 16.76
N ARG A 29 -13.01 9.14 15.58
CA ARG A 29 -14.18 9.74 14.90
C ARG A 29 -14.73 8.89 13.77
N ASP A 30 -14.07 7.78 13.48
CA ASP A 30 -14.31 6.98 12.30
C ASP A 30 -14.57 5.51 12.67
N GLU A 31 -15.11 4.72 11.74
CA GLU A 31 -15.18 3.28 11.90
C GLU A 31 -13.79 2.63 12.12
N ASN A 32 -13.64 1.97 13.26
CA ASN A 32 -12.44 1.23 13.62
C ASN A 32 -12.68 -0.28 13.43
N LEU A 33 -12.41 -0.79 12.22
CA LEU A 33 -12.60 -2.20 11.89
C LEU A 33 -11.68 -3.15 12.67
N ILE A 34 -10.62 -2.62 13.28
CA ILE A 34 -9.62 -3.40 14.02
C ILE A 34 -9.86 -3.39 15.54
N SER A 35 -10.95 -2.74 15.99
CA SER A 35 -11.31 -2.63 17.41
C SER A 35 -11.48 -4.00 18.08
N GLY A 36 -10.87 -4.20 19.24
CA GLY A 36 -10.96 -5.43 20.04
C GLY A 36 -10.10 -6.59 19.54
N LEU A 37 -9.35 -6.42 18.44
CA LEU A 37 -8.45 -7.46 17.93
C LEU A 37 -7.13 -7.47 18.73
N PRO A 38 -6.44 -8.62 18.87
CA PRO A 38 -5.18 -8.73 19.63
C PRO A 38 -4.06 -7.79 19.15
N TRP A 39 -4.15 -7.37 17.89
CA TRP A 39 -3.19 -6.51 17.22
C TRP A 39 -3.69 -5.06 17.07
N GLU A 40 -4.81 -4.68 17.72
CA GLU A 40 -5.33 -3.32 17.68
C GLU A 40 -4.26 -2.29 18.09
N GLN A 41 -3.48 -2.60 19.13
CA GLN A 41 -2.47 -1.69 19.66
C GLN A 41 -1.34 -1.40 18.65
N THR A 42 -0.90 -2.40 17.89
CA THR A 42 0.12 -2.22 16.85
C THR A 42 -0.49 -1.61 15.58
N GLY A 43 -1.77 -1.88 15.32
CA GLY A 43 -2.54 -1.38 14.18
C GLY A 43 -2.43 -2.24 12.93
N TYR A 44 -1.69 -3.35 12.98
CA TYR A 44 -1.53 -4.29 11.88
C TYR A 44 -1.24 -5.71 12.38
N THR A 45 -1.49 -6.68 11.50
CA THR A 45 -1.09 -8.07 11.67
C THR A 45 -0.56 -8.67 10.36
N VAL A 46 0.28 -9.70 10.48
CA VAL A 46 0.62 -10.59 9.38
C VAL A 46 -0.10 -11.90 9.63
N ALA A 47 -0.82 -12.40 8.62
CA ALA A 47 -1.61 -13.62 8.73
C ALA A 47 -1.53 -14.44 7.45
N PRO A 48 -1.77 -15.76 7.50
CA PRO A 48 -1.95 -16.56 6.29
C PRO A 48 -3.01 -15.93 5.37
N PHE A 49 -2.76 -15.87 4.06
CA PHE A 49 -3.71 -15.27 3.13
C PHE A 49 -4.68 -16.31 2.57
N LEU A 50 -4.58 -16.66 1.30
CA LEU A 50 -5.34 -17.75 0.68
C LEU A 50 -4.52 -19.05 0.78
N SER A 51 -5.04 -20.14 0.22
CA SER A 51 -4.26 -21.36 0.09
C SER A 51 -3.03 -21.14 -0.81
N PRO A 52 -1.95 -21.92 -0.66
CA PRO A 52 -0.77 -21.79 -1.51
C PRO A 52 -1.07 -21.86 -3.02
N ALA A 53 -2.04 -22.69 -3.43
CA ALA A 53 -2.44 -22.82 -4.83
C ALA A 53 -3.20 -21.58 -5.36
N GLU A 54 -4.10 -21.01 -4.54
CA GLU A 54 -4.76 -19.74 -4.85
C GLU A 54 -3.73 -18.61 -4.94
N ASN A 55 -2.82 -18.49 -3.97
CA ASN A 55 -1.77 -17.48 -3.97
C ASN A 55 -0.84 -17.59 -5.19
N ALA A 56 -0.45 -18.82 -5.57
CA ALA A 56 0.33 -19.05 -6.78
C ALA A 56 -0.43 -18.60 -8.04
N SER A 57 -1.72 -18.91 -8.13
CA SER A 57 -2.57 -18.51 -9.26
C SER A 57 -2.72 -16.99 -9.34
N VAL A 58 -2.87 -16.31 -8.20
CA VAL A 58 -2.87 -14.84 -8.10
C VAL A 58 -1.57 -14.26 -8.67
N ARG A 59 -0.41 -14.79 -8.25
CA ARG A 59 0.89 -14.30 -8.72
C ARG A 59 1.09 -14.49 -10.22
N GLU A 60 0.75 -15.65 -10.77
CA GLU A 60 0.86 -15.89 -12.22
C GLU A 60 -0.08 -14.99 -13.03
N ALA A 61 -1.31 -14.77 -12.57
CA ALA A 61 -2.21 -13.87 -13.27
C ALA A 61 -1.73 -12.42 -13.21
N PHE A 62 -1.22 -11.94 -12.08
CA PHE A 62 -0.64 -10.60 -12.00
C PHE A 62 0.66 -10.46 -12.80
N ARG A 63 1.45 -11.52 -12.91
CA ARG A 63 2.59 -11.56 -13.84
C ARG A 63 2.13 -11.35 -15.29
N ALA A 64 1.07 -12.03 -15.72
CA ALA A 64 0.50 -11.84 -17.06
C ALA A 64 -0.06 -10.41 -17.23
N ILE A 65 -0.78 -9.89 -16.24
CA ILE A 65 -1.32 -8.52 -16.28
C ILE A 65 -0.21 -7.48 -16.45
N VAL A 66 0.84 -7.56 -15.63
CA VAL A 66 1.96 -6.62 -15.71
C VAL A 66 2.74 -6.78 -17.03
N ARG A 67 2.86 -8.01 -17.55
CA ARG A 67 3.46 -8.26 -18.86
C ARG A 67 2.69 -7.52 -19.96
N ASP A 68 1.37 -7.64 -19.99
CA ASP A 68 0.52 -6.95 -20.96
C ASP A 68 0.70 -5.43 -20.85
N MET A 69 0.74 -4.90 -19.62
CA MET A 69 0.95 -3.47 -19.39
C MET A 69 2.30 -2.98 -19.92
N VAL A 70 3.36 -3.79 -19.82
CA VAL A 70 4.67 -3.49 -20.40
C VAL A 70 4.57 -3.38 -21.91
N HIS A 71 3.86 -4.30 -22.59
CA HIS A 71 3.68 -4.25 -24.04
C HIS A 71 2.82 -3.06 -24.48
N GLU A 72 1.73 -2.79 -23.76
CA GLU A 72 0.86 -1.62 -24.01
C GLU A 72 1.61 -0.30 -23.80
N ALA A 73 2.60 -0.26 -22.91
CA ALA A 73 3.50 0.87 -22.71
C ALA A 73 4.63 0.98 -23.76
N GLY A 74 4.66 0.10 -24.77
CA GLY A 74 5.68 0.08 -25.83
C GLY A 74 6.97 -0.66 -25.47
N GLY A 75 6.98 -1.39 -24.35
CA GLY A 75 8.08 -2.27 -23.95
C GLY A 75 7.95 -3.68 -24.55
N SER A 76 8.91 -4.54 -24.22
CA SER A 76 8.93 -5.94 -24.66
C SER A 76 9.35 -6.87 -23.53
N THR A 77 8.83 -8.10 -23.53
CA THR A 77 9.20 -9.15 -22.59
C THR A 77 9.42 -10.46 -23.35
N ASP A 78 10.12 -11.41 -22.74
CA ASP A 78 10.24 -12.78 -23.26
C ASP A 78 9.57 -13.81 -22.30
N ASP A 79 9.79 -15.09 -22.56
CA ASP A 79 9.25 -16.19 -21.74
C ASP A 79 9.87 -16.25 -20.34
N ALA A 80 11.08 -15.71 -20.18
CA ALA A 80 11.80 -15.64 -18.90
C ALA A 80 11.34 -14.46 -18.02
N PHE A 81 10.44 -13.59 -18.51
CA PHE A 81 9.90 -12.49 -17.73
C PHE A 81 9.28 -12.95 -16.42
N THR A 82 9.77 -12.39 -15.31
CA THR A 82 9.19 -12.50 -13.96
C THR A 82 8.95 -11.11 -13.38
N LEU A 83 8.06 -11.02 -12.40
CA LEU A 83 7.79 -9.75 -11.72
C LEU A 83 9.04 -9.24 -10.96
N GLU A 84 9.84 -10.13 -10.37
CA GLU A 84 11.12 -9.78 -9.73
C GLU A 84 12.09 -9.11 -10.70
N GLN A 85 12.12 -9.58 -11.95
CA GLN A 85 13.03 -9.06 -12.98
C GLN A 85 12.43 -7.93 -13.79
N TYR A 86 11.22 -7.43 -13.46
CA TYR A 86 10.54 -6.36 -14.21
C TYR A 86 11.45 -5.17 -14.56
N HIS A 87 12.34 -4.76 -13.66
CA HIS A 87 13.24 -3.62 -13.86
C HIS A 87 14.26 -3.81 -14.99
N THR A 88 14.55 -5.06 -15.41
CA THR A 88 15.44 -5.34 -16.54
C THR A 88 14.73 -5.24 -17.89
N TYR A 89 13.39 -5.23 -17.91
CA TYR A 89 12.57 -5.20 -19.11
C TYR A 89 11.99 -3.82 -19.44
N VAL A 90 12.16 -2.83 -18.56
CA VAL A 90 11.55 -1.51 -18.72
C VAL A 90 12.57 -0.39 -18.66
N SER A 91 12.44 0.58 -19.57
CA SER A 91 13.02 1.90 -19.40
C SER A 91 12.19 2.75 -18.44
N ASP A 92 12.69 3.94 -18.07
CA ASP A 92 11.92 4.90 -17.25
C ASP A 92 10.61 5.31 -17.96
N ASP A 93 10.61 5.46 -19.29
CA ASP A 93 9.41 5.81 -20.07
C ASP A 93 8.37 4.68 -20.09
N VAL A 94 8.82 3.44 -20.30
CA VAL A 94 7.94 2.25 -20.26
C VAL A 94 7.37 2.09 -18.86
N HIS A 95 8.20 2.24 -17.82
CA HIS A 95 7.75 2.19 -16.44
C HIS A 95 6.69 3.26 -16.14
N ALA A 96 6.92 4.50 -16.56
CA ALA A 96 5.93 5.58 -16.42
C ALA A 96 4.62 5.25 -17.15
N GLY A 97 4.69 4.59 -18.31
CA GLY A 97 3.53 4.06 -19.03
C GLY A 97 2.74 3.03 -18.21
N VAL A 98 3.43 2.05 -17.62
CA VAL A 98 2.82 1.04 -16.73
C VAL A 98 2.19 1.71 -15.50
N VAL A 99 2.87 2.66 -14.87
CA VAL A 99 2.33 3.40 -13.70
C VAL A 99 1.04 4.15 -14.06
N ARG A 100 0.98 4.79 -15.23
CA ARG A 100 -0.25 5.47 -15.71
C ARG A 100 -1.41 4.49 -15.88
N GLN A 101 -1.15 3.29 -16.41
CA GLN A 101 -2.18 2.25 -16.54
C GLN A 101 -2.70 1.79 -15.17
N ILE A 102 -1.81 1.57 -14.20
CA ILE A 102 -2.18 1.23 -12.81
C ILE A 102 -3.03 2.35 -12.19
N GLN A 103 -2.65 3.62 -12.38
CA GLN A 103 -3.41 4.79 -11.90
C GLN A 103 -4.79 4.90 -12.55
N GLY A 104 -4.93 4.48 -13.81
CA GLY A 104 -6.17 4.42 -14.57
C GLY A 104 -7.18 3.36 -14.09
N ARG A 105 -6.84 2.60 -13.04
CA ARG A 105 -7.54 1.41 -12.52
C ARG A 105 -7.51 0.23 -13.48
N ILE A 106 -7.03 -0.89 -12.97
CA ILE A 106 -7.07 -2.17 -13.68
C ILE A 106 -8.50 -2.70 -13.61
N PRO A 107 -9.12 -3.12 -14.74
CA PRO A 107 -10.45 -3.70 -14.73
C PRO A 107 -10.59 -4.86 -13.73
N LEU A 108 -11.75 -4.90 -13.06
CA LEU A 108 -12.02 -5.88 -12.01
C LEU A 108 -12.21 -7.31 -12.54
N ASP A 109 -12.64 -7.44 -13.78
CA ASP A 109 -12.75 -8.73 -14.49
C ASP A 109 -11.39 -9.39 -14.75
N ARG A 110 -10.29 -8.63 -14.67
CA ARG A 110 -8.91 -9.16 -14.67
C ARG A 110 -8.47 -9.67 -13.30
N PHE A 111 -9.27 -9.53 -12.24
CA PHE A 111 -8.89 -9.98 -10.91
C PHE A 111 -8.93 -11.52 -10.83
N PRO A 112 -7.84 -12.19 -10.39
CA PRO A 112 -7.63 -13.62 -10.70
C PRO A 112 -8.28 -14.60 -9.73
N VAL A 113 -8.95 -14.11 -8.69
CA VAL A 113 -9.66 -14.93 -7.70
C VAL A 113 -11.04 -14.35 -7.45
N PRO A 114 -12.04 -15.16 -7.07
CA PRO A 114 -13.34 -14.64 -6.68
C PRO A 114 -13.19 -13.60 -5.57
N LEU A 115 -13.76 -12.41 -5.74
CA LEU A 115 -13.67 -11.34 -4.75
C LEU A 115 -14.21 -11.79 -3.39
N THR A 116 -15.28 -12.57 -3.40
CA THR A 116 -15.90 -13.16 -2.21
C THR A 116 -14.89 -13.97 -1.40
N ARG A 117 -13.97 -14.68 -2.06
CA ARG A 117 -12.95 -15.49 -1.38
C ARG A 117 -11.99 -14.63 -0.57
N MET A 118 -11.59 -13.49 -1.14
CA MET A 118 -10.74 -12.52 -0.45
C MET A 118 -11.49 -11.80 0.66
N GLU A 119 -12.74 -11.39 0.42
CA GLU A 119 -13.61 -10.77 1.43
C GLU A 119 -13.86 -11.69 2.63
N GLU A 120 -14.14 -12.97 2.40
CA GLU A 120 -14.25 -14.00 3.44
C GLU A 120 -12.96 -14.09 4.26
N ARG A 121 -11.81 -14.21 3.58
CA ARG A 121 -10.54 -14.34 4.27
C ARG A 121 -10.19 -13.12 5.12
N ILE A 122 -10.40 -11.92 4.58
CA ILE A 122 -10.15 -10.69 5.35
C ILE A 122 -11.16 -10.55 6.48
N SER A 123 -12.42 -10.96 6.29
CA SER A 123 -13.44 -10.98 7.34
C SER A 123 -13.05 -11.88 8.51
N GLU A 124 -12.44 -13.04 8.24
CA GLU A 124 -11.89 -13.92 9.27
C GLU A 124 -10.76 -13.24 10.05
N ILE A 125 -9.82 -12.57 9.36
CA ILE A 125 -8.68 -11.91 10.01
C ILE A 125 -9.12 -10.73 10.90
N VAL A 126 -10.16 -10.00 10.51
CA VAL A 126 -10.68 -8.85 11.28
C VAL A 126 -11.87 -9.19 12.18
N GLU A 127 -12.25 -10.48 12.26
CA GLU A 127 -13.36 -11.03 13.04
C GLU A 127 -14.71 -10.32 12.80
N ARG A 128 -14.89 -9.75 11.60
CA ARG A 128 -16.08 -8.99 11.20
C ARG A 128 -16.27 -9.12 9.70
N ARG A 129 -17.54 -9.18 9.26
CA ARG A 129 -17.84 -9.16 7.83
C ARG A 129 -17.38 -7.85 7.20
N VAL A 130 -16.59 -7.95 6.14
CA VAL A 130 -16.18 -6.82 5.29
C VAL A 130 -16.40 -7.14 3.82
N GLU A 131 -16.43 -6.10 2.99
CA GLU A 131 -16.46 -6.19 1.52
C GLU A 131 -15.40 -5.27 0.92
N MET A 132 -15.00 -5.54 -0.32
CA MET A 132 -14.05 -4.70 -1.04
C MET A 132 -14.62 -3.28 -1.21
N SER A 133 -13.82 -2.29 -0.82
CA SER A 133 -14.25 -0.89 -0.74
C SER A 133 -14.61 -0.35 -2.11
N ARG A 134 -15.71 0.41 -2.14
CA ARG A 134 -16.26 1.05 -3.34
C ARG A 134 -16.67 2.48 -3.03
N THR A 135 -16.69 3.30 -4.07
CA THR A 135 -17.19 4.68 -4.03
C THR A 135 -18.53 4.76 -4.74
N ALA A 136 -19.32 5.82 -4.51
CA ALA A 136 -20.61 6.03 -5.16
C ALA A 136 -20.48 6.06 -6.70
N THR A 137 -19.38 6.62 -7.20
CA THR A 137 -19.13 6.82 -8.63
C THR A 137 -18.26 5.73 -9.26
N ALA A 138 -17.70 4.81 -8.47
CA ALA A 138 -16.85 3.75 -8.99
C ALA A 138 -16.95 2.49 -8.15
N GLY A 139 -17.06 1.35 -8.85
CA GLY A 139 -17.07 0.02 -8.26
C GLY A 139 -15.79 -0.30 -7.48
N PRO A 140 -15.71 -1.52 -6.91
CA PRO A 140 -14.61 -1.90 -6.06
C PRO A 140 -13.30 -1.92 -6.86
N ALA A 141 -12.22 -1.49 -6.23
CA ALA A 141 -10.91 -1.36 -6.87
C ALA A 141 -9.78 -2.01 -6.06
N TYR A 142 -8.75 -2.44 -6.78
CA TYR A 142 -7.48 -2.89 -6.26
C TYR A 142 -6.36 -2.09 -6.90
N TRP A 143 -5.18 -2.11 -6.28
CA TRP A 143 -3.99 -1.45 -6.78
C TRP A 143 -2.83 -2.43 -6.79
N ILE A 144 -1.96 -2.27 -7.78
CA ILE A 144 -0.64 -2.91 -7.79
C ILE A 144 0.38 -1.81 -7.50
N ARG A 145 1.36 -2.11 -6.65
CA ARG A 145 2.53 -1.27 -6.48
C ARG A 145 3.73 -1.97 -7.08
N ILE A 146 4.47 -1.28 -7.95
CA ILE A 146 5.73 -1.75 -8.51
C ILE A 146 6.82 -0.79 -8.04
N VAL A 147 7.84 -1.31 -7.34
CA VAL A 147 8.99 -0.51 -6.88
C VAL A 147 10.27 -1.15 -7.39
N ARG A 148 10.94 -0.51 -8.34
CA ARG A 148 12.20 -1.01 -8.92
C ARG A 148 13.35 -0.85 -7.91
N PRO A 149 14.39 -1.72 -7.99
CA PRO A 149 15.54 -1.61 -7.10
C PRO A 149 16.24 -0.26 -7.29
N SER A 150 16.61 0.38 -6.18
CA SER A 150 17.33 1.67 -6.17
C SER A 150 16.62 2.82 -6.93
N ARG A 151 15.28 2.82 -6.96
CA ARG A 151 14.46 3.89 -7.53
C ARG A 151 13.46 4.43 -6.49
N ASP A 152 13.10 5.71 -6.62
CA ASP A 152 12.11 6.40 -5.77
C ASP A 152 10.66 6.14 -6.25
N ASP A 153 10.33 4.90 -6.61
CA ASP A 153 9.00 4.52 -7.10
C ASP A 153 7.98 4.32 -5.94
N ASN A 154 8.43 4.39 -4.69
CA ASN A 154 7.58 4.20 -3.50
C ASN A 154 6.88 5.49 -3.08
N ASN A 155 5.65 5.37 -2.56
CA ASN A 155 4.99 6.49 -1.90
C ASN A 155 5.81 6.99 -0.69
N PRO A 156 5.71 8.28 -0.33
CA PRO A 156 6.23 8.79 0.94
C PRO A 156 5.56 8.11 2.14
N LEU A 157 6.09 8.39 3.35
CA LEU A 157 5.34 8.16 4.57
C LEU A 157 4.06 9.00 4.55
N HIS A 158 2.91 8.37 4.77
CA HIS A 158 1.59 9.01 4.74
C HIS A 158 0.58 8.23 5.58
N ARG A 159 -0.59 8.81 5.79
CA ARG A 159 -1.82 8.09 6.14
C ARG A 159 -2.76 8.11 4.95
N ASP A 160 -3.43 7.00 4.70
CA ASP A 160 -4.42 6.91 3.62
C ASP A 160 -5.62 7.82 3.89
N VAL A 161 -6.05 7.85 5.14
CA VAL A 161 -7.28 8.52 5.64
C VAL A 161 -7.27 10.04 5.56
N TRP A 162 -6.14 10.61 5.18
CA TRP A 162 -6.02 12.00 4.78
C TRP A 162 -6.73 12.31 3.47
N LEU A 163 -7.09 11.27 2.71
CA LEU A 163 -8.08 11.31 1.65
C LEU A 163 -9.38 10.74 2.21
N ASP A 164 -10.42 11.56 2.35
CA ASP A 164 -11.66 11.17 3.05
C ASP A 164 -12.32 9.91 2.47
N ARG A 165 -12.26 9.74 1.15
CA ARG A 165 -12.73 8.52 0.45
C ARG A 165 -12.08 7.22 0.95
N LEU A 166 -10.93 7.29 1.64
CA LEU A 166 -10.17 6.15 2.16
C LEU A 166 -10.34 5.86 3.66
N ARG A 167 -11.10 6.69 4.41
CA ARG A 167 -11.43 6.48 5.84
C ARG A 167 -12.19 5.17 6.11
N HIS A 168 -12.42 4.75 7.35
CA HIS A 168 -13.34 3.63 7.67
C HIS A 168 -13.01 2.28 7.01
N ASN A 169 -11.79 2.11 6.50
CA ASN A 169 -11.33 0.90 5.83
C ASN A 169 -10.40 0.09 6.74
N VAL A 170 -10.15 -1.14 6.31
CA VAL A 170 -8.92 -1.87 6.61
C VAL A 170 -8.22 -2.15 5.28
N ASN A 171 -6.90 -2.05 5.27
CA ASN A 171 -6.10 -2.25 4.07
C ASN A 171 -5.38 -3.60 4.12
N ILE A 172 -5.07 -4.13 2.95
CA ILE A 172 -4.14 -5.24 2.80
C ILE A 172 -2.94 -4.86 1.94
N TYR A 173 -1.82 -5.51 2.24
CA TYR A 173 -0.64 -5.62 1.39
C TYR A 173 -0.33 -7.12 1.23
N PHE A 174 -0.36 -7.61 0.00
CA PHE A 174 0.00 -8.98 -0.33
C PHE A 174 1.21 -9.00 -1.29
N PRO A 175 2.33 -9.65 -0.93
CA PRO A 175 3.52 -9.69 -1.78
C PRO A 175 3.28 -10.56 -3.02
N LEU A 176 3.32 -9.92 -4.20
CA LEU A 176 3.26 -10.62 -5.49
C LEU A 176 4.64 -11.08 -5.96
N ALA A 177 5.68 -10.29 -5.69
CA ALA A 177 7.07 -10.59 -6.03
C ALA A 177 8.06 -9.71 -5.27
N GLY A 178 9.28 -10.23 -5.02
CA GLY A 178 10.43 -9.46 -4.57
C GLY A 178 10.27 -8.67 -3.25
N SER A 179 9.28 -9.01 -2.43
CA SER A 179 9.06 -8.46 -1.09
C SER A 179 9.87 -9.26 -0.07
N ASP A 180 10.75 -8.58 0.66
CA ASP A 180 11.54 -9.13 1.75
C ASP A 180 11.88 -8.04 2.79
N ALA A 181 12.74 -8.37 3.75
CA ALA A 181 13.17 -7.44 4.80
C ALA A 181 13.86 -6.16 4.28
N ASN A 182 14.27 -6.09 3.01
CA ASN A 182 14.90 -4.91 2.42
C ASN A 182 13.93 -4.05 1.62
N SER A 183 12.77 -4.59 1.25
CA SER A 183 11.86 -3.93 0.31
C SER A 183 10.41 -3.84 0.79
N SER A 184 9.96 -4.70 1.72
CA SER A 184 8.54 -4.77 2.10
C SER A 184 8.02 -3.43 2.60
N LEU A 185 6.69 -3.24 2.53
CA LEU A 185 6.03 -2.07 3.11
C LEU A 185 6.48 -1.88 4.56
N CYS A 186 6.77 -0.64 4.94
CA CYS A 186 7.03 -0.26 6.32
C CYS A 186 5.91 0.64 6.85
N MET A 187 5.79 0.62 8.17
CA MET A 187 4.79 1.36 8.92
C MET A 187 5.29 1.68 10.32
N VAL A 188 4.72 2.70 10.94
CA VAL A 188 5.03 3.10 12.31
C VAL A 188 4.00 2.47 13.24
N PRO A 189 4.34 1.43 14.02
CA PRO A 189 3.38 0.73 14.88
C PRO A 189 2.69 1.68 15.86
N GLY A 190 1.39 1.48 16.08
CA GLY A 190 0.58 2.30 17.00
C GLY A 190 0.33 3.74 16.55
N SER A 191 0.90 4.18 15.43
CA SER A 191 0.74 5.56 14.97
C SER A 191 -0.72 5.93 14.70
N HIS A 192 -1.59 4.99 14.36
CA HIS A 192 -3.03 5.21 14.17
C HIS A 192 -3.76 5.82 15.40
N ARG A 193 -3.12 5.88 16.58
CA ARG A 193 -3.61 6.56 17.80
C ARG A 193 -2.98 7.91 18.08
N TRP A 194 -2.06 8.38 17.23
CA TRP A 194 -1.48 9.71 17.36
C TRP A 194 -2.52 10.74 16.94
N ARG A 195 -2.54 11.87 17.66
CA ARG A 195 -3.40 13.01 17.34
C ARG A 195 -2.90 13.68 16.07
N GLU A 196 -3.81 14.26 15.29
CA GLU A 196 -3.42 14.96 14.06
C GLU A 196 -2.56 16.20 14.35
N SER A 197 -2.72 16.83 15.53
CA SER A 197 -1.85 17.91 16.03
C SER A 197 -0.39 17.49 16.24
N GLU A 198 -0.14 16.20 16.51
CA GLU A 198 1.20 15.64 16.73
C GLU A 198 1.96 15.36 15.43
N ILE A 199 1.32 15.53 14.26
CA ILE A 199 1.90 15.16 12.96
C ILE A 199 1.93 16.39 12.05
N THR A 200 3.12 16.72 11.55
CA THR A 200 3.26 17.70 10.47
C THR A 200 3.20 16.96 9.15
N ARG A 201 2.30 17.38 8.26
CA ARG A 201 2.15 16.80 6.91
C ARG A 201 2.13 17.89 5.84
N THR A 202 2.32 17.54 4.58
CA THR A 202 1.97 18.44 3.48
C THR A 202 0.45 18.61 3.42
N SER A 203 -0.05 19.80 3.04
CA SER A 203 -1.50 20.07 2.99
C SER A 203 -2.21 19.38 1.82
N ALA A 204 -1.47 19.00 0.79
CA ALA A 204 -1.93 18.24 -0.36
C ALA A 204 -0.84 17.24 -0.77
N GLY A 205 -0.85 16.79 -2.03
CA GLY A 205 0.26 16.03 -2.61
C GLY A 205 1.63 16.68 -2.36
N ALA A 206 2.68 15.87 -2.39
CA ALA A 206 4.04 16.29 -2.06
C ALA A 206 5.01 15.96 -3.21
N THR A 207 6.12 16.70 -3.29
CA THR A 207 7.28 16.29 -4.08
C THR A 207 8.32 15.70 -3.14
N ILE A 208 8.75 14.46 -3.39
CA ILE A 208 9.74 13.74 -2.58
C ILE A 208 10.92 13.39 -3.47
N ASN A 209 12.12 13.83 -3.12
CA ASN A 209 13.33 13.61 -3.92
C ASN A 209 13.15 13.97 -5.42
N GLY A 210 12.34 14.99 -5.72
CA GLY A 210 12.02 15.42 -7.10
C GLY A 210 10.86 14.69 -7.79
N VAL A 211 10.23 13.70 -7.14
CA VAL A 211 9.08 12.94 -7.68
C VAL A 211 7.77 13.42 -7.04
N SER A 212 6.77 13.71 -7.88
CA SER A 212 5.45 14.17 -7.41
C SER A 212 4.53 13.03 -7.00
N PHE A 213 3.90 13.16 -5.83
CA PHE A 213 2.92 12.24 -5.29
C PHE A 213 1.61 12.97 -5.00
N SER A 214 0.48 12.29 -5.19
CA SER A 214 -0.85 12.87 -4.94
C SER A 214 -1.33 12.76 -3.50
N VAL A 215 -0.62 11.97 -2.67
CA VAL A 215 -0.95 11.78 -1.25
C VAL A 215 -0.20 12.79 -0.39
N PRO A 216 -0.85 13.33 0.67
CA PRO A 216 -0.14 14.09 1.68
C PRO A 216 0.98 13.28 2.33
N ALA A 217 2.16 13.88 2.47
CA ALA A 217 3.33 13.24 3.04
C ALA A 217 3.56 13.71 4.47
N VAL A 218 3.99 12.81 5.36
CA VAL A 218 4.52 13.16 6.67
C VAL A 218 5.83 13.93 6.48
N VAL A 219 5.96 15.06 7.17
CA VAL A 219 7.16 15.91 7.19
C VAL A 219 7.84 15.87 8.55
N GLY A 220 7.08 15.61 9.61
CA GLY A 220 7.58 15.46 10.98
C GLY A 220 6.49 15.00 11.93
N ALA A 221 6.87 14.69 13.17
CA ALA A 221 5.95 14.40 14.24
C ALA A 221 6.56 14.80 15.59
N ALA A 222 5.71 15.03 16.59
CA ALA A 222 6.13 15.23 17.98
C ALA A 222 6.72 13.96 18.62
N ARG A 223 6.52 12.81 17.98
CA ARG A 223 7.00 11.49 18.40
C ARG A 223 8.05 11.00 17.41
N GLU A 224 8.93 10.11 17.89
CA GLU A 224 9.87 9.43 17.01
C GLU A 224 9.12 8.62 15.93
N ILE A 225 9.56 8.79 14.68
CA ILE A 225 9.04 8.03 13.54
C ILE A 225 9.93 6.81 13.35
N ALA A 226 9.68 5.79 14.17
CA ALA A 226 10.34 4.49 14.12
C ALA A 226 9.48 3.51 13.33
N ALA A 227 9.74 3.41 12.03
CA ALA A 227 9.04 2.47 11.16
C ALA A 227 9.67 1.07 11.25
N THR A 228 8.84 0.06 11.07
CA THR A 228 9.23 -1.35 11.00
C THR A 228 8.71 -1.98 9.72
N ARG A 229 9.40 -2.98 9.21
CA ARG A 229 8.91 -3.85 8.13
C ARG A 229 8.29 -5.12 8.70
N PRO A 230 6.96 -5.30 8.64
CA PRO A 230 6.33 -6.55 9.07
C PRO A 230 6.76 -7.76 8.23
N ASN A 231 7.22 -7.53 7.00
CA ASN A 231 7.79 -8.52 6.08
C ASN A 231 6.96 -9.82 5.98
N PRO A 232 5.72 -9.76 5.47
CA PRO A 232 4.91 -10.96 5.28
C PRO A 232 5.63 -11.94 4.36
N GLY A 233 5.58 -13.22 4.71
CA GLY A 233 6.05 -14.31 3.87
C GLY A 233 5.24 -14.46 2.59
N PRO A 234 5.63 -15.38 1.68
CA PRO A 234 5.01 -15.53 0.38
C PRO A 234 3.49 -15.71 0.49
N ASP A 235 3.02 -16.63 1.34
CA ASP A 235 1.60 -16.97 1.48
C ASP A 235 0.91 -16.23 2.62
N GLU A 236 1.50 -15.12 3.07
CA GLU A 236 0.96 -14.27 4.12
C GLU A 236 0.53 -12.92 3.55
N VAL A 237 -0.48 -12.34 4.18
CA VAL A 237 -0.96 -11.00 3.92
C VAL A 237 -0.73 -10.13 5.15
N LEU A 238 -0.31 -8.90 4.90
CA LEU A 238 -0.27 -7.85 5.90
C LEU A 238 -1.62 -7.13 5.88
N VAL A 239 -2.35 -7.18 6.99
CA VAL A 239 -3.63 -6.47 7.18
C VAL A 239 -3.40 -5.34 8.17
N PHE A 240 -3.80 -4.12 7.82
CA PHE A 240 -3.45 -2.94 8.60
C PHE A 240 -4.49 -1.83 8.56
N SER A 241 -4.51 -1.01 9.61
CA SER A 241 -5.34 0.19 9.68
C SER A 241 -4.80 1.28 8.72
N PRO A 242 -5.65 1.89 7.87
CA PRO A 242 -5.23 2.96 6.96
C PRO A 242 -4.83 4.26 7.70
N TYR A 243 -5.10 4.32 9.01
CA TYR A 243 -4.74 5.40 9.92
C TYR A 243 -3.28 5.29 10.39
N LEU A 244 -2.61 4.15 10.16
CA LEU A 244 -1.17 4.05 10.40
C LEU A 244 -0.40 4.94 9.44
N ILE A 245 0.65 5.57 9.95
CA ILE A 245 1.72 6.11 9.12
C ILE A 245 2.42 4.93 8.45
N HIS A 246 2.41 4.89 7.13
CA HIS A 246 3.00 3.83 6.31
C HIS A 246 3.48 4.39 4.96
N GLY A 247 4.15 3.56 4.16
CA GLY A 247 4.84 4.01 2.95
C GLY A 247 6.31 4.26 3.26
N GLY A 248 7.02 5.05 2.44
CA GLY A 248 8.46 5.28 2.58
C GLY A 248 9.34 4.03 2.41
N ALA A 249 8.75 2.93 1.96
CA ALA A 249 9.43 1.65 1.82
C ALA A 249 10.22 1.63 0.50
N THR A 250 11.42 2.21 0.54
CA THR A 250 12.40 2.13 -0.54
C THR A 250 12.76 0.67 -0.80
N ASN A 251 12.89 0.29 -2.07
CA ASN A 251 13.37 -1.03 -2.43
C ASN A 251 14.91 -1.08 -2.39
N ARG A 252 15.45 -1.63 -1.30
CA ARG A 252 16.90 -1.77 -1.09
C ARG A 252 17.46 -3.09 -1.60
N ASN A 253 16.65 -3.91 -2.29
CA ASN A 253 17.18 -5.04 -3.03
C ASN A 253 18.09 -4.56 -4.17
N GLN A 254 19.12 -5.32 -4.47
CA GLN A 254 20.09 -4.96 -5.50
C GLN A 254 19.54 -5.22 -6.91
N ASP A 255 18.80 -6.30 -7.10
CA ASP A 255 18.43 -6.84 -8.42
C ASP A 255 17.01 -7.43 -8.45
N ARG A 256 16.12 -6.97 -7.56
CA ARG A 256 14.74 -7.47 -7.48
C ARG A 256 13.75 -6.33 -7.37
N THR A 257 12.81 -6.26 -8.30
CA THR A 257 11.62 -5.40 -8.21
C THR A 257 10.68 -5.94 -7.13
N ARG A 258 10.15 -5.06 -6.29
CA ARG A 258 9.04 -5.38 -5.40
C ARG A 258 7.73 -5.14 -6.11
N VAL A 259 6.86 -6.14 -6.14
CA VAL A 259 5.48 -6.01 -6.63
C VAL A 259 4.52 -6.46 -5.54
N SER A 260 3.50 -5.66 -5.25
CA SER A 260 2.48 -5.97 -4.24
C SER A 260 1.07 -5.64 -4.69
N LEU A 261 0.13 -6.45 -4.23
CA LEU A 261 -1.30 -6.19 -4.33
C LEU A 261 -1.75 -5.40 -3.09
N GLU A 262 -2.46 -4.30 -3.32
CA GLU A 262 -3.05 -3.44 -2.30
C GLU A 262 -4.58 -3.38 -2.52
N VAL A 263 -5.34 -3.77 -1.51
CA VAL A 263 -6.82 -3.75 -1.54
C VAL A 263 -7.35 -3.16 -0.24
N ARG A 264 -8.52 -2.53 -0.31
CA ARG A 264 -9.18 -1.90 0.84
C ARG A 264 -10.53 -2.55 1.07
N PHE A 265 -10.89 -2.75 2.32
CA PHE A 265 -12.14 -3.39 2.73
C PHE A 265 -12.90 -2.50 3.73
N GLN A 266 -14.22 -2.53 3.65
CA GLN A 266 -15.15 -1.71 4.43
C GLN A 266 -16.30 -2.54 4.98
N LYS A 267 -17.13 -1.95 5.84
CA LYS A 267 -18.40 -2.60 6.23
C LYS A 267 -19.31 -2.82 5.02
N PRO A 268 -20.04 -3.94 4.97
CA PRO A 268 -21.01 -4.20 3.90
C PRO A 268 -22.04 -3.07 3.75
N GLY A 269 -22.32 -2.69 2.50
CA GLY A 269 -23.32 -1.67 2.17
C GLY A 269 -22.88 -0.22 2.41
N GLN A 270 -21.65 0.00 2.89
CA GLN A 270 -21.10 1.35 3.04
C GLN A 270 -20.79 1.94 1.66
N THR A 271 -21.44 3.03 1.29
CA THR A 271 -21.12 3.76 0.04
C THR A 271 -20.52 5.12 0.40
N ARG A 272 -19.52 5.56 -0.36
CA ARG A 272 -18.76 6.78 -0.06
C ARG A 272 -18.83 7.79 -1.18
N GLU A 273 -18.85 9.06 -0.82
CA GLU A 273 -18.65 10.14 -1.78
C GLU A 273 -17.21 10.08 -2.33
N SER A 274 -17.06 10.52 -3.58
CA SER A 274 -15.83 10.40 -4.37
C SER A 274 -14.82 11.48 -4.06
#